data_AF-A0A542KMV5-F1
#
_entry.id   AF-A0A542KMV5-F1
#
_cell.length_a   1.000
_cell.length_b   1.000
_cell.length_c   1.000
_cell.angle_alpha   90.00
_cell.angle_beta   90.00
_cell.angle_gamma   90.00
#
_symmetry.space_group_name_H-M   'P 1'
#
loop_
_entity.id
_entity.type
_entity.pdbx_description
1 polymer ?
#
loop_
_entity_poly.entity_id
_entity_poly.type
_entity_poly.pdbx_seq_one_letter_code
_entity_poly.pdbx_strand_id
1 'polypeptide(L)'
;MSAIRTSEDAHVNASSLVHLCVCAYSTSTHASDGGVRAEWLPLFARHQVDLVINGHNHVYERTDAVRGGAVGRAVPIGASTDPTRDGTVYVTAGGGGRDLYGFPSGVRESYEPLVTRHEPVGTFRGPDHGRPPRRRWSGRGCATAASRCCRWRR
;
A
#
# COMPACT_ATOMS: atom_id res chain seq x y z
N MET A 1 -22.15 -16.87 -5.27
CA MET A 1 -21.76 -16.33 -3.94
C MET A 1 -20.44 -17.01 -3.59
N SER A 2 -19.31 -16.43 -3.99
CA SER A 2 -17.98 -17.03 -3.78
C SER A 2 -17.37 -16.40 -2.53
N ALA A 3 -16.99 -17.22 -1.56
CA ALA A 3 -16.38 -16.80 -0.32
C ALA A 3 -15.01 -16.18 -0.57
N ILE A 4 -14.65 -15.20 0.27
CA ILE A 4 -13.29 -14.67 0.42
C ILE A 4 -12.40 -15.87 0.80
N ARG A 5 -11.66 -16.43 -0.16
CA ARG A 5 -10.59 -17.39 0.16
C ARG A 5 -9.45 -16.57 0.73
N THR A 6 -9.10 -16.73 1.99
CA THR A 6 -7.88 -16.12 2.55
C THR A 6 -6.70 -16.65 1.76
N SER A 7 -6.09 -15.82 0.90
CA SER A 7 -4.76 -16.08 0.34
C SER A 7 -3.79 -16.19 1.51
N GLU A 8 -2.78 -17.05 1.39
CA GLU A 8 -1.67 -17.18 2.32
C GLU A 8 -0.74 -15.96 2.20
N ASP A 9 -1.32 -14.76 2.35
CA ASP A 9 -0.61 -13.50 2.30
C ASP A 9 0.47 -13.44 3.39
N ALA A 10 1.37 -12.46 3.31
CA ALA A 10 2.37 -12.27 4.35
C ALA A 10 1.72 -12.21 5.75
N HIS A 11 2.24 -13.00 6.68
CA HIS A 11 1.78 -13.02 8.06
C HIS A 11 2.33 -11.79 8.79
N VAL A 12 1.51 -10.74 8.89
CA VAL A 12 1.78 -9.66 9.84
C VAL A 12 1.24 -10.10 11.19
N ASN A 13 2.14 -10.34 12.17
CA ASN A 13 1.74 -10.60 13.54
C ASN A 13 1.30 -9.28 14.19
N ALA A 14 0.11 -8.81 13.81
CA ALA A 14 -0.36 -7.49 14.17
C ALA A 14 -0.78 -7.43 15.64
N SER A 15 0.07 -6.84 16.47
CA SER A 15 -0.27 -6.45 17.85
C SER A 15 -0.91 -5.05 17.89
N SER A 16 -0.68 -4.25 16.85
CA SER A 16 -1.15 -2.88 16.69
C SER A 16 -1.61 -2.62 15.24
N LEU A 17 -2.83 -2.12 15.10
CA LEU A 17 -3.46 -1.85 13.80
C LEU A 17 -4.10 -0.47 13.77
N VAL A 18 -3.93 0.23 12.65
CA VAL A 18 -4.61 1.51 12.38
C VAL A 18 -5.48 1.37 11.13
N HIS A 19 -6.68 1.93 11.17
CA HIS A 19 -7.56 2.02 10.01
C HIS A 19 -7.72 3.48 9.57
N LEU A 20 -7.58 3.74 8.26
CA LEU A 20 -7.80 5.05 7.64
C LEU A 20 -8.70 4.89 6.42
N CYS A 21 -9.55 5.89 6.14
CA CYS A 21 -10.28 5.89 4.86
C CYS A 21 -9.32 6.19 3.70
N VAL A 22 -8.47 7.21 3.85
CA VAL A 22 -7.52 7.67 2.81
C VAL A 22 -6.26 6.80 2.74
N CYS A 23 -5.71 6.64 1.53
CA CYS A 23 -4.57 5.77 1.27
C CYS A 23 -3.23 6.46 1.55
N ALA A 24 -2.52 6.07 2.61
CA ALA A 24 -1.14 6.51 2.83
C ALA A 24 -0.21 6.06 1.68
N TYR A 25 -0.35 4.80 1.25
CA TYR A 25 0.34 4.24 0.10
C TYR A 25 -0.66 3.54 -0.83
N SER A 26 -0.65 3.90 -2.10
CA SER A 26 -1.27 3.16 -3.19
C SER A 26 -0.64 3.51 -4.54
N THR A 27 -0.50 2.51 -5.38
CA THR A 27 0.01 2.60 -6.77
C THR A 27 -1.11 2.51 -7.80
N SER A 28 -2.38 2.48 -7.37
CA SER A 28 -3.51 2.50 -8.28
C SER A 28 -3.56 3.79 -9.11
N THR A 29 -4.39 3.82 -10.15
CA THR A 29 -4.67 5.07 -10.88
C THR A 29 -5.34 6.14 -10.02
N HIS A 30 -5.81 5.75 -8.82
CA HIS A 30 -6.25 6.62 -7.75
C HIS A 30 -5.13 6.77 -6.70
N ALA A 31 -4.70 8.00 -6.46
CA ALA A 31 -3.38 8.32 -5.90
C ALA A 31 -3.17 7.93 -4.43
N SER A 32 -1.91 8.07 -3.96
CA SER A 32 -1.59 8.13 -2.52
C SER A 32 -1.85 9.52 -1.94
N ASP A 33 -2.15 9.57 -0.65
CA ASP A 33 -2.28 10.81 0.13
C ASP A 33 -0.94 11.17 0.78
N GLY A 34 -0.32 12.25 0.29
CA GLY A 34 0.95 12.74 0.82
C GLY A 34 0.84 13.52 2.13
N GLY A 35 -0.35 14.02 2.48
CA GLY A 35 -0.61 14.68 3.75
C GLY A 35 -0.65 13.65 4.87
N VAL A 36 -1.34 12.53 4.64
CA VAL A 36 -1.33 11.38 5.56
C VAL A 36 0.11 10.91 5.82
N ARG A 37 0.91 10.80 4.76
CA ARG A 37 2.32 10.41 4.88
C ARG A 37 3.16 11.38 5.70
N ALA A 38 2.93 12.69 5.58
CA ALA A 38 3.71 13.69 6.31
C ALA A 38 3.39 13.67 7.80
N GLU A 39 2.10 13.60 8.14
CA GLU A 39 1.64 13.78 9.53
C GLU A 39 1.63 12.46 10.33
N TRP A 40 1.24 11.35 9.70
CA TRP A 40 0.93 10.11 10.44
C TRP A 40 2.05 9.08 10.44
N LEU A 41 2.84 8.96 9.36
CA LEU A 41 3.94 7.99 9.32
C LEU A 41 4.95 8.18 10.46
N PRO A 42 5.32 9.41 10.88
CA PRO A 42 6.17 9.59 12.05
C PRO A 42 5.55 9.01 13.33
N LEU A 43 4.24 9.12 13.51
CA LEU A 43 3.53 8.51 14.64
C LEU A 43 3.54 6.99 14.53
N PHE A 44 3.22 6.43 13.36
CA PHE A 44 3.21 4.98 13.15
C PHE A 44 4.58 4.36 13.41
N ALA A 45 5.65 5.01 12.95
CA ALA A 45 7.01 4.58 13.21
C ALA A 45 7.37 4.65 14.71
N ARG A 46 6.99 5.74 15.41
CA ARG A 46 7.22 5.89 16.86
C ARG A 46 6.51 4.83 17.68
N HIS A 47 5.28 4.49 17.29
CA HIS A 47 4.46 3.50 17.98
C HIS A 47 4.61 2.08 17.44
N GLN A 48 5.55 1.87 16.51
CA GLN A 48 5.87 0.55 15.96
C GLN A 48 4.63 -0.17 15.41
N VAL A 49 3.77 0.58 14.70
CA VAL A 49 2.53 0.04 14.13
C VAL A 49 2.84 -1.10 13.17
N ASP A 50 2.19 -2.25 13.36
CA ASP A 50 2.40 -3.43 12.52
C ASP A 50 1.75 -3.27 11.15
N LEU A 51 0.47 -2.88 11.16
CA LEU A 51 -0.40 -2.87 9.99
C LEU A 51 -1.26 -1.62 9.93
N VAL A 52 -1.30 -0.98 8.76
CA VAL A 52 -2.25 0.08 8.44
C VAL A 52 -3.16 -0.39 7.32
N ILE A 53 -4.48 -0.36 7.56
CA ILE A 53 -5.49 -0.70 6.56
C ILE A 53 -6.16 0.58 6.05
N ASN A 54 -6.11 0.78 4.74
CA ASN A 54 -6.71 1.90 4.04
C ASN A 54 -7.95 1.47 3.23
N GLY A 55 -8.93 2.35 3.14
CA GLY A 55 -10.05 2.26 2.20
C GLY A 55 -9.84 3.14 0.95
N HIS A 56 -10.91 3.78 0.50
CA HIS A 56 -10.93 4.80 -0.58
C HIS A 56 -10.59 4.31 -1.99
N ASN A 57 -9.39 3.78 -2.22
CA ASN A 57 -9.03 3.27 -3.53
C ASN A 57 -9.67 1.89 -3.72
N HIS A 58 -10.47 1.72 -4.77
CA HIS A 58 -11.19 0.50 -5.06
C HIS A 58 -10.27 -0.59 -5.64
N VAL A 59 -9.22 -0.92 -4.92
CA VAL A 59 -8.26 -1.98 -5.21
C VAL A 59 -8.01 -2.78 -3.94
N TYR A 60 -7.40 -3.93 -4.15
CA TYR A 60 -6.52 -4.50 -3.13
C TYR A 60 -5.10 -4.11 -3.48
N GLU A 61 -4.27 -3.86 -2.48
CA GLU A 61 -2.83 -3.61 -2.66
C GLU A 61 -2.14 -3.80 -1.32
N ARG A 62 -0.98 -4.46 -1.29
CA ARG A 62 -0.17 -4.60 -0.09
C ARG A 62 1.26 -4.12 -0.35
N THR A 63 1.78 -3.30 0.54
CA THR A 63 3.19 -2.90 0.50
C THR A 63 4.10 -3.99 1.07
N ASP A 64 5.35 -4.00 0.63
CA ASP A 64 6.44 -4.45 1.48
C ASP A 64 6.52 -3.59 2.76
N ALA A 65 7.32 -4.01 3.76
CA ALA A 65 7.42 -3.26 5.02
C ALA A 65 8.11 -1.91 4.77
N VAL A 66 7.47 -0.82 5.18
CA VAL A 66 7.93 0.56 4.93
C VAL A 66 8.50 1.17 6.21
N ARG A 67 9.74 1.63 6.13
CA ARG A 67 10.47 2.31 7.20
C ARG A 67 11.07 3.61 6.69
N GLY A 68 10.84 4.72 7.40
CA GLY A 68 11.39 6.02 7.02
C GLY A 68 10.95 6.51 5.63
N GLY A 69 9.78 6.05 5.14
CA GLY A 69 9.31 6.39 3.80
C GLY A 69 10.03 5.66 2.67
N ALA A 70 10.65 4.52 2.93
CA ALA A 70 11.19 3.62 1.89
C ALA A 70 10.90 2.17 2.26
N VAL A 71 11.10 1.24 1.32
CA VAL A 71 11.06 -0.20 1.63
C VAL A 71 12.18 -0.51 2.61
N GLY A 72 11.81 -0.86 3.84
CA GLY A 72 12.74 -1.33 4.87
C GLY A 72 13.06 -2.81 4.67
N ARG A 73 12.06 -3.63 4.32
CA ARG A 73 12.25 -5.04 3.95
C ARG A 73 11.16 -5.52 2.98
N ALA A 74 11.57 -6.29 1.99
CA ALA A 74 10.63 -7.02 1.14
C ALA A 74 9.91 -8.12 1.94
N VAL A 75 8.59 -8.23 1.80
CA VAL A 75 7.75 -9.18 2.52
C VAL A 75 6.97 -10.06 1.52
N PRO A 76 7.57 -11.15 1.02
CA PRO A 76 6.91 -12.12 0.15
C PRO A 76 5.65 -12.73 0.78
N ILE A 77 4.81 -13.35 -0.06
CA ILE A 77 3.70 -14.21 0.36
C ILE A 77 4.23 -15.29 1.33
N GLY A 78 3.50 -15.57 2.40
CA GLY A 78 3.91 -16.47 3.49
C GLY A 78 5.04 -15.98 4.41
N ALA A 79 5.68 -14.84 4.13
CA ALA A 79 6.72 -14.30 5.01
C ALA A 79 6.13 -13.50 6.18
N SER A 80 6.85 -13.44 7.31
CA SER A 80 6.53 -12.55 8.43
C SER A 80 7.42 -11.32 8.48
N THR A 81 6.97 -10.26 9.15
CA THR A 81 7.69 -9.00 9.34
C THR A 81 7.53 -8.46 10.76
N ASP A 82 8.44 -7.58 11.16
CA ASP A 82 8.52 -6.99 12.51
C ASP A 82 8.66 -5.46 12.37
N PRO A 83 7.70 -4.66 12.85
CA PRO A 83 7.70 -3.22 12.63
C PRO A 83 8.89 -2.51 13.30
N THR A 84 9.48 -3.10 14.34
CA THR A 84 10.63 -2.51 15.05
C THR A 84 11.89 -2.53 14.19
N ARG A 85 12.03 -3.55 13.33
CA ARG A 85 13.18 -3.77 12.44
C ARG A 85 12.89 -3.38 10.99
N ASP A 86 11.77 -3.84 10.46
CA ASP A 86 11.43 -3.83 9.04
C ASP A 86 10.56 -2.62 8.64
N GLY A 87 9.72 -2.16 9.57
CA GLY A 87 8.73 -1.10 9.35
C GLY A 87 7.30 -1.60 9.18
N THR A 88 6.39 -0.67 8.92
CA THR A 88 4.94 -0.92 8.89
C THR A 88 4.48 -1.41 7.52
N VAL A 89 3.56 -2.37 7.48
CA VAL A 89 2.89 -2.80 6.26
C VAL A 89 1.61 -2.00 6.04
N TYR A 90 1.36 -1.58 4.80
CA TYR A 90 0.14 -0.87 4.42
C TYR A 90 -0.66 -1.75 3.46
N VAL A 91 -1.95 -1.90 3.75
CA VAL A 91 -2.90 -2.62 2.91
C VAL A 91 -4.00 -1.67 2.49
N THR A 92 -4.23 -1.54 1.19
CA THR A 92 -5.43 -0.91 0.65
C THR A 92 -6.45 -2.00 0.38
N ALA A 93 -7.63 -1.92 0.98
CA ALA A 93 -8.70 -2.91 0.87
C ALA A 93 -10.05 -2.25 0.56
N GLY A 94 -10.10 -1.37 -0.45
CA GLY A 94 -11.28 -0.58 -0.80
C GLY A 94 -12.21 -1.22 -1.85
N GLY A 95 -11.94 -2.43 -2.31
CA GLY A 95 -12.68 -3.11 -3.39
C GLY A 95 -14.04 -3.72 -3.04
N GLY A 96 -14.64 -3.34 -1.90
CA GLY A 96 -15.76 -4.07 -1.28
C GLY A 96 -17.14 -3.94 -1.95
N GLY A 97 -17.33 -3.11 -2.98
CA GLY A 97 -18.67 -2.95 -3.58
C GLY A 97 -18.75 -2.23 -4.92
N ARG A 98 -18.06 -1.10 -5.09
CA ARG A 98 -18.03 -0.32 -6.35
C ARG A 98 -17.08 -0.94 -7.39
N ASP A 99 -17.08 -0.37 -8.60
CA ASP A 99 -16.15 -0.73 -9.67
C ASP A 99 -14.70 -0.55 -9.23
N LEU A 100 -13.86 -1.51 -9.63
CA LEU A 100 -12.46 -1.57 -9.25
C LEU A 100 -11.63 -0.59 -10.07
N TYR A 101 -10.66 0.05 -9.42
CA TYR A 101 -9.65 0.81 -10.14
C TYR A 101 -8.59 -0.11 -10.75
N GLY A 102 -7.91 0.41 -11.78
CA GLY A 102 -6.76 -0.24 -12.40
C GLY A 102 -5.44 0.26 -11.83
N PHE A 103 -4.36 -0.39 -12.23
CA PHE A 103 -3.01 0.12 -12.06
C PHE A 103 -2.55 0.84 -13.33
N PRO A 104 -1.51 1.69 -13.27
CA PRO A 104 -0.93 2.32 -14.45
C PRO A 104 -0.57 1.31 -15.55
N SER A 105 -0.62 1.74 -16.80
CA SER A 105 -0.29 0.90 -17.96
C SER A 105 1.11 0.28 -17.81
N GLY A 106 1.22 -1.03 -18.04
CA GLY A 106 2.49 -1.77 -17.91
C GLY A 106 2.77 -2.31 -16.51
N VAL A 107 2.01 -1.89 -15.49
CA VAL A 107 2.06 -2.50 -14.16
C VAL A 107 1.24 -3.78 -14.19
N ARG A 108 1.92 -4.91 -14.02
CA ARG A 108 1.27 -6.22 -13.94
C ARG A 108 0.75 -6.45 -12.53
N GLU A 109 -0.44 -7.01 -12.43
CA GLU A 109 -0.97 -7.50 -11.16
C GLU A 109 -0.14 -8.72 -10.69
N SER A 110 0.02 -8.85 -9.38
CA SER A 110 0.72 -9.94 -8.71
C SER A 110 -0.18 -10.53 -7.63
N TYR A 111 -0.66 -11.76 -7.78
CA TYR A 111 -1.47 -12.43 -6.77
C TYR A 111 -1.16 -13.93 -6.82
N GLU A 112 -1.45 -14.70 -5.78
CA GLU A 112 -1.21 -16.15 -5.84
C GLU A 112 -2.19 -16.85 -6.80
N PRO A 113 -1.74 -17.65 -7.80
CA PRO A 113 -0.39 -18.18 -8.03
C PRO A 113 0.49 -17.38 -9.02
N LEU A 114 -0.03 -16.31 -9.62
CA LEU A 114 0.68 -15.44 -10.55
C LEU A 114 1.47 -14.34 -9.81
N VAL A 115 2.57 -14.72 -9.15
CA VAL A 115 3.45 -13.76 -8.49
C VAL A 115 4.30 -13.04 -9.54
N THR A 116 4.11 -11.74 -9.68
CA THR A 116 4.95 -10.89 -10.54
C THR A 116 5.78 -9.95 -9.66
N ARG A 117 7.05 -9.77 -10.02
CA ARG A 117 7.89 -8.71 -9.45
C ARG A 117 8.03 -7.62 -10.48
N HIS A 118 7.84 -6.39 -10.05
CA HIS A 118 8.10 -5.21 -10.85
C HIS A 118 8.98 -4.27 -10.05
N GLU A 119 9.71 -3.42 -10.76
CA GLU A 119 10.36 -2.28 -10.13
C GLU A 119 9.32 -1.42 -9.39
N PRO A 120 9.74 -0.65 -8.38
CA PRO A 120 8.85 0.22 -7.64
C PRO A 120 8.03 1.12 -8.56
N VAL A 121 6.71 1.09 -8.38
CA VAL A 121 5.80 1.89 -9.20
C VAL A 121 5.77 3.29 -8.63
N GLY A 122 6.18 4.27 -9.43
CA GLY A 122 6.02 5.67 -9.08
C GLY A 122 4.54 5.98 -8.87
N THR A 123 4.18 6.44 -7.68
CA THR A 123 2.84 6.97 -7.42
C THR A 123 2.89 8.50 -7.49
N PHE A 124 1.74 9.13 -7.65
CA PHE A 124 1.61 10.59 -7.62
C PHE A 124 1.07 11.02 -6.26
N ARG A 125 1.58 12.14 -5.75
CA ARG A 125 1.08 12.78 -4.53
C ARG A 125 -0.17 13.57 -4.90
N GLY A 126 -1.31 13.27 -4.28
CA GLY A 126 -2.47 14.16 -4.31
C GLY A 126 -2.10 15.57 -3.81
N PRO A 127 -2.77 16.64 -4.27
CA PRO A 127 -2.50 17.97 -3.73
C PRO A 127 -2.68 18.00 -2.21
N ASP A 128 -1.82 18.74 -1.51
CA ASP A 128 -2.10 19.14 -0.13
C ASP A 128 -3.46 19.84 -0.09
N HIS A 129 -4.27 19.61 0.95
CA HIS A 129 -5.53 20.32 1.14
C HIS A 129 -5.29 21.84 0.96
N GLY A 130 -5.83 22.42 -0.12
CA GLY A 130 -5.69 23.86 -0.45
C GLY A 130 -4.81 24.23 -1.64
N ARG A 131 -4.21 23.29 -2.40
CA ARG A 131 -3.43 23.60 -3.63
C ARG A 131 -3.99 22.89 -4.87
N PRO A 132 -3.99 23.50 -6.08
CA PRO A 132 -4.44 22.81 -7.30
C PRO A 132 -3.54 21.60 -7.65
N PRO A 133 -4.11 20.55 -8.28
CA PRO A 133 -3.42 19.29 -8.52
C PRO A 133 -2.23 19.47 -9.47
N ARG A 134 -1.02 19.18 -8.99
CA ARG A 134 0.15 18.99 -9.86
C ARG A 134 0.36 17.50 -10.08
N ARG A 135 -0.02 16.99 -11.26
CA ARG A 135 0.37 15.66 -11.74
C ARG A 135 1.88 15.66 -12.04
N ARG A 136 2.72 15.65 -11.02
CA ARG A 136 4.17 15.49 -11.18
C ARG A 136 4.55 14.10 -10.71
N TRP A 137 4.89 13.25 -11.68
CA TRP A 137 5.66 12.04 -11.45
C TRP A 137 7.07 12.46 -11.07
N SER A 138 7.34 12.68 -9.78
CA SER A 138 8.69 13.01 -9.33
C SER A 138 9.40 11.74 -8.91
N GLY A 139 10.31 11.25 -9.75
CA GLY A 139 11.25 10.16 -9.43
C GLY A 139 12.27 10.47 -8.32
N ARG A 140 12.14 11.63 -7.65
CA ARG A 140 12.91 12.04 -6.48
C ARG A 140 11.91 12.53 -5.43
N GLY A 141 11.63 11.71 -4.42
CA GLY A 141 10.76 12.06 -3.28
C GLY A 141 9.46 11.27 -3.14
N CYS A 142 9.03 10.52 -4.17
CA CYS A 142 8.00 9.50 -3.99
C CYS A 142 8.66 8.23 -3.46
N ALA A 143 8.56 8.04 -2.15
CA ALA A 143 8.77 6.78 -1.46
C ALA A 143 8.32 5.62 -2.34
N THR A 144 9.34 4.98 -2.88
CA THR A 144 9.45 3.66 -3.43
C THR A 144 8.70 2.66 -2.54
N ALA A 145 7.38 2.64 -2.55
CA ALA A 145 6.66 1.48 -2.05
C ALA A 145 6.85 0.44 -3.14
N ALA A 146 7.68 -0.57 -2.87
CA ALA A 146 7.53 -1.84 -3.53
C ALA A 146 6.19 -2.42 -3.05
N SER A 147 5.10 -1.82 -3.51
CA SER A 147 3.79 -2.42 -3.43
C SER A 147 3.82 -3.60 -4.35
N ARG A 148 3.55 -4.79 -3.83
CA ARG A 148 3.13 -5.86 -4.70
C ARG A 148 1.69 -5.49 -5.07
N CYS A 149 1.46 -5.16 -6.33
CA CYS A 149 0.12 -4.84 -6.84
C CYS A 149 -0.76 -6.09 -6.79
N CYS A 150 -1.30 -6.43 -5.62
CA CYS A 150 -2.13 -7.60 -5.41
C CYS A 150 -3.59 -7.25 -5.65
N ARG A 151 -4.24 -7.77 -6.70
CA ARG A 151 -5.70 -7.70 -6.85
C ARG A 151 -6.34 -8.97 -6.26
N TRP A 152 -7.38 -8.82 -5.44
CA TRP A 152 -8.31 -9.91 -5.13
C TRP A 152 -9.12 -10.28 -6.38
N ARG A 153 -9.12 -11.55 -6.81
CA ARG A 153 -10.15 -12.02 -7.75
C ARG A 153 -11.48 -12.14 -7.01
N ARG A 154 -12.54 -11.59 -7.60
CA ARG A 154 -13.93 -12.01 -7.30
C ARG A 154 -14.16 -13.43 -7.80
#